data_AF-A0A7C6DE33-F1
#
_entry.id   AF-A0A7C6DE33-F1
#
_cell.length_a   1.000
_cell.length_b   1.000
_cell.length_c   1.000
_cell.angle_alpha   90.00
_cell.angle_beta   90.00
_cell.angle_gamma   90.00
#
_symmetry.space_group_name_H-M   'P 1'
#
loop_
_entity.id
_entity.type
_entity.pdbx_description
1 polymer ?
#
loop_
_entity_poly.entity_id
_entity_poly.type
_entity_poly.pdbx_seq_one_letter_code
_entity_poly.pdbx_strand_id
1 'polypeptide(L)' 'MSNEKKALIAMSGGVDSSVAAALMKERGYDVIGITMKLFSNDDINISATKTCCSLEDINDARRVAAELDMPYYVLNFTDN' A
#
# COMPACT_ATOMS: atom_id res chain seq x y z
N MET A 1 11.38 24.74 -11.06
CA MET A 1 10.97 23.44 -10.48
C MET A 1 9.48 23.32 -10.71
N SER A 2 9.04 22.39 -11.56
CA SER A 2 7.62 22.09 -11.76
C SER A 2 7.01 21.74 -10.41
N ASN A 3 5.85 22.32 -10.09
CA ASN A 3 5.11 22.03 -8.87
C ASN A 3 4.37 20.69 -9.05
N GLU A 4 5.14 19.61 -9.18
CA GLU A 4 4.61 18.26 -9.36
C GLU A 4 3.90 17.84 -8.07
N LYS A 5 2.59 17.68 -8.19
CA LYS A 5 1.75 17.29 -7.06
C LYS A 5 2.08 15.85 -6.71
N LYS A 6 2.39 15.61 -5.44
CA LYS A 6 2.70 14.28 -4.92
C LYS A 6 1.43 13.62 -4.37
N ALA A 7 1.29 12.33 -4.59
CA ALA A 7 0.20 11.53 -4.06
C ALA A 7 0.76 10.30 -3.34
N LEU A 8 0.50 10.22 -2.04
CA LEU A 8 0.83 9.05 -1.22
C LEU A 8 -0.41 8.17 -1.10
N ILE A 9 -0.34 6.94 -1.59
CA ILE A 9 -1.49 6.03 -1.67
C ILE A 9 -1.30 4.90 -0.66
N ALA A 10 -2.24 4.78 0.27
CA ALA A 10 -2.33 3.61 1.14
C ALA A 10 -2.84 2.41 0.32
N MET A 11 -1.97 1.43 0.12
CA MET A 11 -2.23 0.21 -0.63
C MET A 11 -2.49 -0.94 0.33
N SER A 12 -3.71 -1.46 0.30
CA SER A 12 -4.10 -2.63 1.10
C SER A 12 -3.88 -3.96 0.38
N GLY A 13 -3.39 -3.93 -0.88
CA GLY A 13 -3.38 -5.10 -1.77
C GLY A 13 -4.68 -5.26 -2.58
N GLY A 14 -5.72 -4.50 -2.24
CA GLY A 14 -7.01 -4.55 -2.94
C GLY A 14 -7.08 -3.73 -4.24
N VAL A 15 -8.10 -4.04 -5.04
CA VAL A 15 -8.38 -3.40 -6.35
C VAL A 15 -8.60 -1.90 -6.21
N ASP A 16 -9.34 -1.44 -5.20
CA ASP A 16 -9.68 -0.02 -5.04
C ASP A 16 -8.43 0.86 -4.88
N SER A 17 -7.51 0.44 -4.02
CA SER A 17 -6.24 1.15 -3.79
C SER A 17 -5.34 1.12 -5.03
N SER A 18 -5.41 0.05 -5.81
CA SER A 18 -4.65 -0.14 -7.05
C SER A 18 -5.15 0.79 -8.16
N VAL A 19 -6.47 0.86 -8.34
CA VAL A 19 -7.11 1.77 -9.30
C VAL A 19 -6.89 3.23 -8.90
N ALA A 20 -6.96 3.55 -7.60
CA ALA A 20 -6.65 4.88 -7.11
C ALA A 20 -5.22 5.31 -7.47
N ALA A 21 -4.23 4.44 -7.29
CA ALA A 21 -2.85 4.71 -7.68
C ALA A 21 -2.70 4.92 -9.19
N ALA A 22 -3.31 4.06 -10.00
CA ALA A 22 -3.29 4.18 -11.46
C ALA A 22 -3.89 5.51 -11.93
N LEU A 23 -5.06 5.89 -11.41
CA LEU A 23 -5.72 7.15 -11.76
C LEU A 23 -4.93 8.39 -11.34
N MET A 24 -4.18 8.33 -10.24
CA MET A 24 -3.32 9.45 -9.84
C MET A 24 -2.10 9.56 -10.76
N LYS A 25 -1.52 8.42 -11.17
CA LYS A 25 -0.41 8.40 -12.13
C LYS A 25 -0.85 8.93 -13.50
N GLU A 26 -2.01 8.52 -14.00
CA GLU A 26 -2.61 9.04 -15.25
C GLU A 26 -2.86 10.56 -15.20
N ARG A 27 -3.17 11.11 -14.01
CA ARG A 27 -3.36 12.55 -13.80
C ARG A 27 -2.03 13.32 -13.65
N GLY A 28 -0.89 12.66 -13.78
CA GLY A 28 0.44 13.27 -13.73
C GLY A 28 0.93 13.59 -12.32
N TYR A 29 0.45 12.88 -11.30
CA TYR A 29 1.01 12.97 -9.95
C TYR A 29 2.31 12.16 -9.83
N ASP A 30 3.22 12.62 -8.97
CA ASP A 30 4.32 11.81 -8.46
C ASP A 30 3.76 10.89 -7.38
N VAL A 31 3.46 9.64 -7.76
CA VAL A 31 2.73 8.67 -6.94
C VAL A 31 3.71 7.79 -6.17
N ILE A 32 3.44 7.59 -4.88
CA ILE A 32 4.17 6.66 -4.01
C ILE A 32 3.14 5.75 -3.31
N GLY A 33 3.32 4.44 -3.40
CA GLY A 33 2.51 3.45 -2.70
C GLY A 33 3.06 3.12 -1.32
N ILE A 34 2.19 2.97 -0.32
CA ILE A 34 2.59 2.50 1.02
C ILE A 34 1.63 1.43 1.56
N THR A 35 2.16 0.41 2.22
CA THR A 35 1.36 -0.49 3.05
C THR A 35 1.77 -0.34 4.51
N MET A 36 0.79 -0.15 5.39
CA MET A 36 1.01 0.04 6.82
C MET A 36 0.63 -1.24 7.56
N LYS A 37 1.60 -1.85 8.26
CA LYS A 37 1.32 -2.93 9.21
C LYS A 37 0.92 -2.32 10.54
N LEU A 38 -0.38 -2.36 10.85
CA LEU A 38 -0.97 -1.67 12.01
C LEU A 38 -1.16 -2.56 13.24
N PHE A 39 -1.21 -3.88 13.08
CA PHE A 39 -1.47 -4.81 14.19
C PHE A 39 -0.52 -6.01 14.13
N SER A 40 0.05 -6.35 15.28
CA SER A 40 0.70 -7.65 15.49
C SER A 40 -0.36 -8.69 15.83
N ASN A 41 -0.19 -9.92 15.34
CA ASN A 41 -1.11 -11.03 15.58
C ASN A 41 -1.26 -11.44 17.08
N ASP A 42 -0.49 -10.83 18.00
CA ASP A 42 -0.54 -11.12 19.44
C ASP A 42 -1.73 -10.45 20.17
N ASP A 43 -2.25 -9.31 19.69
CA ASP A 43 -3.31 -8.56 20.40
C ASP A 43 -4.73 -9.08 20.13
N ILE A 44 -4.90 -9.88 19.09
CA ILE A 44 -6.20 -10.39 18.66
C ILE A 44 -6.12 -11.90 18.62
N ASN A 45 -6.81 -12.56 19.57
CA ASN A 45 -7.09 -14.01 19.60
C ASN A 45 -7.93 -14.46 18.39
N ILE A 46 -7.54 -14.06 17.19
CA ILE A 46 -8.23 -14.28 15.93
C ILE A 46 -7.20 -14.94 15.02
N SER A 47 -7.41 -16.25 14.82
CA SER A 47 -6.94 -17.07 13.71
C SER A 47 -6.27 -16.26 12.60
N ALA A 48 -5.01 -16.61 12.31
CA ALA A 48 -4.06 -16.01 11.37
C ALA A 48 -4.50 -15.94 9.89
N THR A 49 -5.80 -15.96 9.60
CA THR A 49 -6.39 -16.07 8.27
C THR A 49 -7.02 -14.79 7.74
N LYS A 50 -7.16 -13.71 8.53
CA LYS A 50 -7.80 -12.45 8.09
C LYS A 50 -7.27 -11.18 8.78
N THR A 51 -6.01 -11.13 9.20
CA THR A 51 -5.41 -9.81 9.47
C THR A 51 -5.25 -9.08 8.13
N CYS A 52 -5.72 -7.83 8.07
CA CYS A 52 -5.77 -6.92 6.90
C CYS A 52 -4.38 -6.54 6.31
N CYS A 53 -3.40 -7.41 6.48
CA CYS A 53 -1.98 -7.23 6.18
C CYS A 53 -1.32 -8.61 5.96
N SER A 54 -1.97 -9.50 5.21
CA SER A 54 -1.35 -10.79 4.89
C SER A 54 -0.10 -10.57 4.03
N LEU A 55 0.83 -11.53 4.03
CA LEU A 55 1.99 -11.46 3.13
C LEU A 55 1.54 -11.39 1.66
N GLU A 56 0.39 -11.98 1.35
CA GLU A 56 -0.24 -11.96 0.02
C GLU A 56 -0.66 -10.55 -0.38
N ASP A 57 -1.37 -9.83 0.50
CA ASP A 57 -1.78 -8.43 0.27
C ASP A 57 -0.58 -7.50 -0.03
N ILE A 58 0.51 -7.68 0.72
CA ILE A 58 1.75 -6.92 0.52
C ILE A 58 2.40 -7.26 -0.82
N ASN A 59 2.33 -8.52 -1.25
CA ASN A 59 2.86 -8.96 -2.54
C ASN A 59 2.02 -8.41 -3.70
N ASP A 60 0.70 -8.40 -3.56
CA ASP A 60 -0.20 -7.83 -4.57
C ASP A 60 -0.01 -6.33 -4.71
N ALA A 61 0.05 -5.60 -3.59
CA ALA A 61 0.37 -4.16 -3.61
C ALA A 61 1.74 -3.88 -4.26
N ARG A 62 2.75 -4.71 -3.98
CA ARG A 62 4.07 -4.60 -4.61
C ARG A 62 4.01 -4.84 -6.12
N ARG A 63 3.25 -5.85 -6.56
CA ARG A 63 3.11 -6.17 -7.99
C ARG A 63 2.47 -5.01 -8.74
N VAL A 64 1.39 -4.46 -8.21
CA VAL A 64 0.71 -3.29 -8.77
C VAL A 64 1.66 -2.09 -8.83
N ALA A 65 2.43 -1.83 -7.78
CA ALA A 65 3.39 -0.74 -7.78
C ALA A 65 4.50 -0.91 -8.83
N ALA A 66 4.96 -2.14 -9.05
CA ALA A 66 5.92 -2.45 -10.11
C ALA A 66 5.33 -2.27 -11.51
N GLU A 67 4.10 -2.74 -11.74
CA GLU A 67 3.38 -2.54 -13.02
C GLU A 67 3.13 -1.06 -13.31
N LEU A 68 2.85 -0.28 -12.26
CA LEU A 68 2.66 1.16 -12.35
C LEU A 68 3.96 1.95 -12.27
N ASP A 69 5.15 1.34 -12.27
CA ASP A 69 6.46 2.01 -12.15
C ASP A 69 6.46 3.14 -11.09
N MET A 70 6.03 2.79 -9.87
CA MET A 70 5.96 3.71 -8.74
C MET A 70 6.71 3.16 -7.52
N PRO A 71 7.38 4.01 -6.72
CA PRO A 71 7.99 3.58 -5.48
C PRO A 71 6.96 2.98 -4.52
N TYR A 72 7.35 1.91 -3.82
CA TYR A 72 6.50 1.24 -2.84
C TYR A 72 7.24 0.91 -1.55
N TYR A 73 6.64 1.24 -0.42
CA TYR A 73 7.21 1.02 0.90
C TYR A 73 6.25 0.26 1.81
N VAL A 74 6.80 -0.59 2.66
CA VAL A 74 6.05 -1.24 3.74
C VAL A 74 6.51 -0.61 5.04
N LEU A 75 5.59 0.08 5.72
CA LEU A 75 5.84 0.73 6.99
C LEU A 75 5.33 -0.17 8.11
N ASN A 76 6.23 -0.51 9.04
CA ASN A 76 5.84 -1.24 10.22
C ASN A 76 5.46 -0.27 11.35
N PHE A 77 4.21 -0.30 11.78
CA PHE A 77 3.69 0.51 12.88
C PHE A 77 3.24 -0.36 14.07
N THR A 78 3.72 -1.60 14.14
CA THR A 78 3.40 -2.52 15.24
C THR A 78 4.22 -2.28 16.52
N ASP A 79 4.82 -1.10 16.67
CA ASP A 79 5.73 -0.78 17.78
C ASP A 79 4.96 -0.10 18.91
N ASN A 80 5.18 -0.60 20.13
CA ASN A 80 4.81 -0.02 21.43
C ASN A 80 6.11 0.34 22.16
#